data_AF-A0A653J6M4-F1
#
_entry.id   AF-A0A653J6M4-F1
#
_cell.length_a   1.000
_cell.length_b   1.000
_cell.length_c   1.000
_cell.angle_alpha   90.00
_cell.angle_beta   90.00
_cell.angle_gamma   90.00
#
_symmetry.space_group_name_H-M   'P 1'
#
loop_
_entity.id
_entity.type
_entity.pdbx_description
1 polymer ?
#
loop_
_entity_poly.entity_id
_entity_poly.type
_entity_poly.pdbx_seq_one_letter_code
_entity_poly.pdbx_strand_id
1 'polypeptide(L)'
;MKLCYGVLPLIGMAASSALAQSTSQWDSTAAITRAASECNIPSTYVSAELGADGVVRVQVSPSITAYQADCAVNVIKGFGVRVRR
;
A
#
# COMPACT_ATOMS: atom_id res chain seq x y z
N MET A 1 54.96 -26.99 11.96
CA MET A 1 55.56 -25.63 12.06
C MET A 1 54.98 -24.77 10.93
N LYS A 2 54.64 -23.50 11.22
CA LYS A 2 54.31 -22.37 10.30
C LYS A 2 52.88 -22.37 9.69
N LEU A 3 51.87 -21.69 10.27
CA LEU A 3 51.49 -20.26 10.35
C LEU A 3 50.79 -19.68 9.09
N CYS A 4 49.47 -19.48 9.27
CA CYS A 4 48.48 -18.49 8.77
C CYS A 4 48.77 -17.60 7.55
N TYR A 5 47.74 -17.33 6.71
CA TYR A 5 46.95 -16.07 6.71
C TYR A 5 45.94 -16.02 5.54
N GLY A 6 44.69 -15.66 5.86
CA GLY A 6 43.87 -14.76 5.03
C GLY A 6 42.98 -15.35 3.94
N VAL A 7 41.77 -15.78 4.30
CA VAL A 7 40.61 -15.65 3.40
C VAL A 7 39.55 -14.84 4.12
N LEU A 8 39.38 -13.62 3.61
CA LEU A 8 38.39 -12.62 3.97
C LEU A 8 36.99 -13.23 4.12
N PRO A 9 36.13 -12.65 4.99
CA PRO A 9 34.72 -12.99 5.01
C PRO A 9 34.15 -12.76 3.61
N LEU A 10 33.57 -13.80 3.03
CA LEU A 10 32.70 -13.70 1.88
C LEU A 10 31.59 -12.71 2.27
N ILE A 11 31.77 -11.45 1.87
CA ILE A 11 30.70 -10.50 1.63
C ILE A 11 29.94 -11.10 0.45
N GLY A 12 29.14 -12.11 0.76
CA GLY A 12 28.14 -12.64 -0.14
C GLY A 12 27.14 -11.52 -0.33
N MET A 13 27.27 -10.82 -1.44
CA MET A 13 26.19 -10.12 -2.12
C MET A 13 25.03 -11.10 -2.31
N ALA A 14 24.22 -11.30 -1.26
CA ALA A 14 22.84 -11.69 -1.44
C ALA A 14 22.09 -10.39 -1.73
N ALA A 15 22.16 -9.95 -2.99
CA ALA A 15 21.15 -9.06 -3.54
C ALA A 15 19.82 -9.83 -3.52
N SER A 16 19.14 -9.81 -2.38
CA SER A 16 17.74 -10.15 -2.30
C SER A 16 17.00 -8.83 -2.30
N SER A 17 16.64 -8.42 -3.51
CA SER A 17 15.89 -7.24 -3.90
C SER A 17 14.50 -7.22 -3.24
N ALA A 18 14.44 -7.13 -1.92
CA ALA A 18 13.21 -6.94 -1.17
C ALA A 18 12.92 -5.43 -1.09
N LEU A 19 12.59 -4.80 -2.22
CA LEU A 19 11.76 -3.59 -2.35
C LEU A 19 11.76 -3.06 -3.80
N ALA A 20 11.32 -3.87 -4.75
CA ALA A 20 10.94 -3.36 -6.07
C ALA A 20 9.91 -4.28 -6.72
N GLN A 21 8.92 -4.73 -5.94
CA GLN A 21 7.79 -5.45 -6.50
C GLN A 21 6.79 -4.43 -7.07
N SER A 22 6.86 -4.25 -8.38
CA SER A 22 5.83 -3.70 -9.27
C SER A 22 5.31 -2.29 -8.98
N THR A 23 5.90 -1.31 -9.64
CA THR A 23 5.19 -0.10 -10.10
C THR A 23 4.11 -0.49 -11.11
N SER A 24 2.98 -1.02 -10.63
CA SER A 24 1.69 -1.22 -11.33
C SER A 24 0.64 -1.90 -10.43
N GLN A 25 0.97 -2.28 -9.19
CA GLN A 25 0.02 -2.89 -8.27
C GLN A 25 -0.63 -1.77 -7.44
N TRP A 26 -1.96 -1.70 -7.46
CA TRP A 26 -2.73 -0.85 -6.56
C TRP A 26 -2.29 -1.10 -5.10
N ASP A 27 -1.71 -0.09 -4.46
CA ASP A 27 -1.38 -0.13 -3.04
C ASP A 27 -2.57 0.40 -2.24
N SER A 28 -3.43 -0.52 -1.81
CA SER A 28 -4.59 -0.23 -0.97
C SER A 28 -4.20 0.51 0.30
N THR A 29 -3.05 0.19 0.89
CA THR A 29 -2.60 0.78 2.17
C THR A 29 -2.24 2.25 1.99
N ALA A 30 -1.47 2.57 0.96
CA ALA A 30 -1.12 3.95 0.63
C ALA A 30 -2.37 4.80 0.31
N ALA A 31 -3.31 4.23 -0.44
CA ALA A 31 -4.54 4.93 -0.80
C ALA A 31 -5.49 5.16 0.39
N ILE A 32 -5.67 4.15 1.25
CA ILE A 32 -6.45 4.27 2.49
C ILE A 32 -5.80 5.29 3.43
N THR A 33 -4.48 5.24 3.60
CA THR A 33 -3.76 6.16 4.52
C THR A 33 -3.87 7.60 4.03
N ARG A 34 -3.78 7.81 2.72
CA ARG A 34 -3.94 9.14 2.12
C ARG A 34 -5.37 9.64 2.26
N ALA A 35 -6.38 8.82 1.96
CA ALA A 35 -7.79 9.15 2.16
C ALA A 35 -8.09 9.45 3.64
N ALA A 36 -7.55 8.67 4.57
CA ALA A 36 -7.70 8.87 6.00
C ALA A 36 -7.14 10.24 6.45
N SER A 37 -5.93 10.56 6.00
CA SER A 37 -5.26 11.82 6.30
C SER A 37 -5.97 13.02 5.68
N GLU A 38 -6.27 12.98 4.37
CA GLU A 38 -6.91 14.08 3.65
C GLU A 38 -8.35 14.33 4.11
N CYS A 39 -9.09 13.28 4.46
CA CYS A 39 -10.49 13.37 4.86
C CYS A 39 -10.69 13.46 6.38
N ASN A 40 -9.60 13.56 7.16
CA ASN A 40 -9.58 13.62 8.61
C ASN A 40 -10.46 12.53 9.26
N ILE A 41 -10.28 11.29 8.78
CA ILE A 41 -10.93 10.09 9.31
C ILE A 41 -9.88 9.06 9.70
N PRO A 42 -10.12 8.24 10.73
CA PRO A 42 -9.20 7.18 11.07
C PRO A 42 -9.20 6.13 9.95
N SER A 43 -8.02 5.61 9.60
CA SER A 43 -7.87 4.61 8.53
C SER A 43 -8.63 3.30 8.81
N THR A 44 -9.01 3.03 10.06
CA THR A 44 -9.85 1.88 10.43
C THR A 44 -11.28 1.99 9.91
N TYR A 45 -11.74 3.19 9.52
CA TYR A 45 -13.07 3.42 8.97
C TYR A 45 -13.12 3.32 7.44
N VAL A 46 -11.98 3.06 6.78
CA VAL A 46 -11.89 2.91 5.32
C VAL A 46 -11.12 1.64 5.00
N SER A 47 -11.72 0.76 4.23
CA SER A 47 -11.02 -0.37 3.62
C SER A 47 -11.18 -0.33 2.11
N ALA A 48 -10.17 -0.82 1.40
CA ALA A 48 -10.18 -0.87 -0.05
C ALA A 48 -9.56 -2.18 -0.51
N GLU A 49 -10.30 -2.93 -1.32
CA GLU A 49 -9.92 -4.26 -1.79
C GLU A 49 -9.93 -4.28 -3.31
N LEU A 50 -8.87 -4.80 -3.93
CA LEU A 50 -8.83 -4.99 -5.38
C LEU A 50 -9.58 -6.28 -5.73
N GLY A 51 -10.71 -6.15 -6.40
CA GLY A 51 -11.46 -7.28 -6.95
C GLY A 51 -10.72 -7.98 -8.08
N ALA A 52 -11.04 -9.25 -8.31
CA ALA A 52 -10.49 -10.04 -9.41
C ALA A 52 -10.84 -9.48 -10.80
N ASP A 53 -11.89 -8.65 -10.88
CA ASP A 53 -12.32 -7.90 -12.05
C ASP A 53 -11.48 -6.62 -12.30
N GLY A 54 -10.46 -6.37 -11.48
CA GLY A 54 -9.59 -5.18 -11.56
C GLY A 54 -10.27 -3.91 -11.03
N VAL A 55 -11.39 -4.05 -10.31
CA VAL A 55 -12.13 -2.94 -9.69
C VAL A 55 -11.80 -2.88 -8.21
N VAL A 56 -11.46 -1.69 -7.72
CA VAL A 56 -11.27 -1.46 -6.29
C VAL A 56 -12.63 -1.22 -5.64
N ARG A 57 -12.96 -2.05 -4.65
CA ARG A 57 -14.13 -1.89 -3.79
C ARG A 57 -13.70 -1.14 -2.55
N VAL A 58 -14.26 0.04 -2.33
CA VAL A 58 -13.99 0.84 -1.14
C VAL A 58 -15.15 0.68 -0.19
N GLN A 59 -14.90 0.16 0.99
CA GLN A 59 -15.87 0.13 2.08
C GLN A 59 -15.53 1.25 3.06
N VAL A 60 -16.53 2.04 3.39
CA VAL A 60 -16.43 3.10 4.39
C VAL A 60 -17.41 2.79 5.51
N SER A 61 -16.96 2.92 6.75
CA SER A 61 -17.78 2.61 7.91
C SER A 61 -18.96 3.59 8.03
N PRO A 62 -20.16 3.14 8.42
CA PRO A 62 -21.32 4.01 8.56
C PRO A 62 -21.19 5.04 9.70
N SER A 63 -20.16 4.92 10.54
CA SER A 63 -19.88 5.84 11.64
C SER A 63 -19.23 7.16 11.21
N ILE A 64 -18.80 7.30 9.95
CA ILE A 64 -18.30 8.57 9.40
C ILE A 64 -19.40 9.32 8.66
N THR A 65 -19.21 10.63 8.48
CA THR A 65 -20.17 11.46 7.75
C THR A 65 -20.17 11.14 6.25
N ALA A 66 -21.29 11.43 5.57
CA ALA A 66 -21.40 11.27 4.12
C ALA A 66 -20.33 12.07 3.35
N TYR A 67 -19.92 13.23 3.86
CA TYR A 67 -18.84 14.04 3.30
C TYR A 67 -17.49 13.33 3.37
N GLN A 68 -17.16 12.74 4.52
CA GLN A 68 -15.91 12.00 4.71
C GLN A 68 -15.85 10.75 3.84
N ALA A 69 -16.97 10.04 3.71
CA ALA A 69 -17.10 8.90 2.81
C ALA A 69 -16.87 9.29 1.34
N ASP A 70 -17.45 10.40 0.89
CA ASP A 70 -17.25 10.91 -0.48
C ASP A 70 -15.81 11.32 -0.73
N CYS A 71 -15.20 12.04 0.22
CA CYS A 71 -13.79 12.40 0.19
C CYS A 71 -12.90 11.17 0.05
N ALA A 72 -13.08 10.14 0.88
CA ALA A 72 -12.25 8.94 0.84
C ALA A 72 -12.33 8.21 -0.52
N VAL A 73 -13.55 8.09 -1.06
CA VAL A 73 -13.79 7.50 -2.38
C VAL A 73 -13.14 8.32 -3.48
N ASN A 74 -13.19 9.66 -3.43
CA ASN A 74 -12.57 10.53 -4.43
C ASN A 74 -11.04 10.47 -4.39
N VAL A 75 -10.45 10.45 -3.18
CA VAL A 75 -9.00 10.29 -3.02
C VAL A 75 -8.55 8.95 -3.61
N ILE A 76 -9.25 7.86 -3.28
CA ILE A 76 -8.96 6.50 -3.80
C ILE A 76 -9.14 6.43 -5.33
N LYS A 77 -10.16 7.06 -5.90
CA LYS A 77 -10.29 7.19 -7.36
C LYS A 77 -9.11 7.92 -8.00
N GLY A 78 -8.53 8.89 -7.30
CA GLY A 78 -7.38 9.69 -7.75
C GLY A 78 -6.10 8.89 -7.98
N PHE A 79 -6.00 7.68 -7.44
CA PHE A 79 -4.87 6.76 -7.66
C PHE A 79 -4.95 6.00 -8.99
N GLY A 80 -5.86 6.37 -9.89
CA GLY A 80 -5.95 5.76 -11.23
C GLY A 80 -6.62 4.39 -11.26
N VAL A 81 -7.32 4.01 -10.19
CA VAL A 81 -8.09 2.77 -10.12
C VAL A 81 -9.57 2.99 -10.40
N ARG A 82 -10.20 2.00 -11.05
CA ARG A 82 -11.65 1.98 -11.21
C ARG A 82 -12.28 1.62 -9.88
N VAL A 83 -12.99 2.57 -9.27
CA VAL A 83 -13.70 2.37 -8.00
C VAL A 83 -15.19 2.14 -8.26
N ARG A 84 -15.75 1.10 -7.67
CA ARG A 84 -17.21 0.92 -7.55
C ARG A 84 -17.63 1.12 -6.10
N ARG A 85 -18.68 1.94 -5.90
CA ARG A 85 -19.38 2.08 -4.62
C ARG A 85 -20.22 0.83 -4.35
#